data_AF-W4KGJ9-F1
#
_entry.id   AF-W4KGJ9-F1
#
_cell.length_a   1.000
_cell.length_b   1.000
_cell.length_c   1.000
_cell.angle_alpha   90.00
_cell.angle_beta   90.00
_cell.angle_gamma   90.00
#
_symmetry.space_group_name_H-M   'P 1'
#
loop_
_entity.id
_entity.type
_entity.pdbx_description
1 polymer ?
#
loop_
_entity_poly.entity_id
_entity_poly.type
_entity_poly.pdbx_seq_one_letter_code
_entity_poly.pdbx_strand_id
1 'polypeptide(L)'
;MRQALVLSHADKHLITSLANVLLMMYGRSSRLEHLQEAKQLAEEMRQREAGLDCAVLSTMETHLNETGSSLPDIDTWLKLHCRITTLTPTTHVDCPERLMTFETAMRERGSSARDRIEALKEAERLTSLGFGVSSRLKVLNELVRQCRTIGTEDASQEALPSSRVKNYHTHSTTLMISPEPLVSTPQPSPSMLPPS
;
A
#
# COMPACT_ATOMS: atom_id res chain seq x y z
N MET A 1 -19.44 -17.57 9.43
CA MET A 1 -18.40 -17.20 10.42
C MET A 1 -17.37 -16.25 9.83
N ARG A 2 -16.56 -16.63 8.84
CA ARG A 2 -15.58 -15.69 8.23
C ARG A 2 -16.18 -14.38 7.72
N GLN A 3 -17.33 -14.46 7.05
CA GLN A 3 -18.06 -13.27 6.61
C GLN A 3 -18.53 -12.40 7.78
N ALA A 4 -18.91 -12.99 8.92
CA ALA A 4 -19.29 -12.23 10.11
C ALA A 4 -18.07 -11.53 10.74
N LEU A 5 -16.89 -12.16 10.71
CA LEU A 5 -15.64 -11.54 11.15
C LEU A 5 -15.24 -10.32 10.31
N VAL A 6 -15.71 -10.18 9.08
CA VAL A 6 -15.50 -8.94 8.29
C VAL A 6 -16.12 -7.73 8.99
N LEU A 7 -17.26 -7.93 9.66
CA LEU A 7 -17.98 -6.88 10.38
C LEU A 7 -17.52 -6.77 11.84
N SER A 8 -17.09 -7.87 12.44
CA SER A 8 -16.73 -7.95 13.86
C SER A 8 -15.48 -8.81 14.06
N HIS A 9 -14.34 -8.33 13.56
CA HIS A 9 -13.09 -9.07 13.51
C HIS A 9 -12.55 -9.45 14.90
N ALA A 10 -12.77 -8.59 15.91
CA ALA A 10 -12.36 -8.81 17.30
C ALA A 10 -13.36 -9.61 18.14
N ASP A 11 -14.47 -10.09 17.55
CA ASP A 11 -15.51 -10.80 18.31
C ASP A 11 -14.99 -12.17 18.80
N LYS A 12 -14.79 -12.25 20.12
CA LYS A 12 -14.28 -13.44 20.79
C LYS A 12 -15.11 -14.69 20.52
N HIS A 13 -16.44 -14.58 20.45
CA HIS A 13 -17.32 -15.71 20.20
C HIS A 13 -17.22 -16.20 18.76
N LEU A 14 -17.15 -15.28 17.79
CA LEU A 14 -16.96 -15.62 16.38
C LEU A 14 -15.60 -16.26 16.12
N ILE A 15 -14.52 -15.72 16.71
CA ILE A 15 -13.18 -16.30 16.60
C ILE A 15 -13.14 -17.70 17.21
N THR A 16 -13.68 -17.87 18.43
CA THR A 16 -13.74 -19.18 19.11
C THR A 16 -14.54 -20.20 18.29
N SER A 17 -15.69 -19.78 17.75
CA SER A 17 -16.54 -20.66 16.94
C SER A 17 -15.84 -21.08 15.66
N LEU A 18 -15.12 -20.16 14.99
CA LEU A 18 -14.34 -20.48 13.80
C LEU A 18 -13.20 -21.46 14.12
N ALA A 19 -12.45 -21.23 15.20
CA ALA A 19 -11.38 -22.13 15.64
C ALA A 19 -11.91 -23.54 15.92
N ASN A 20 -13.04 -23.68 16.61
CA ASN A 20 -13.68 -24.97 16.88
C ASN A 20 -14.09 -25.70 15.59
N VAL A 21 -14.68 -24.98 14.63
CA VAL A 21 -15.03 -25.57 13.33
C VAL A 21 -13.80 -26.00 12.55
N LEU A 22 -12.71 -25.21 12.57
CA LEU A 22 -11.44 -25.59 11.95
C LEU A 22 -10.85 -26.85 12.60
N LEU A 23 -10.91 -26.98 13.93
CA LEU A 23 -10.48 -28.20 14.63
C LEU A 23 -11.32 -29.43 14.25
N MET A 24 -12.64 -29.29 14.14
CA MET A 24 -13.51 -30.37 13.64
C MET A 24 -13.17 -30.76 12.20
N MET A 25 -12.93 -29.77 11.34
CA MET A 25 -12.53 -30.00 9.95
C MET A 25 -11.18 -30.70 9.87
N TYR A 26 -10.20 -30.30 10.68
CA TYR A 26 -8.93 -31.00 10.82
C TYR A 26 -9.11 -32.46 11.23
N GLY A 27 -9.92 -32.74 12.26
CA GLY A 27 -10.16 -34.11 12.72
C GLY A 27 -10.78 -35.03 11.64
N ARG A 28 -11.51 -34.44 10.69
CA ARG A 28 -12.12 -35.18 9.56
C ARG A 28 -11.20 -35.30 8.35
N SER A 29 -10.41 -34.27 8.05
CA SER A 29 -9.65 -34.16 6.80
C SER A 29 -8.15 -34.35 6.96
N SER A 30 -7.62 -34.31 8.17
CA SER A 30 -6.19 -34.30 8.52
C SER A 30 -5.39 -33.22 7.77
N ARG A 31 -6.05 -32.15 7.33
CA ARG A 31 -5.41 -31.05 6.59
C ARG A 31 -4.78 -30.07 7.56
N LEU A 32 -3.46 -29.96 7.53
CA LEU A 32 -2.69 -29.16 8.48
C LEU A 32 -3.05 -27.68 8.44
N GLU A 33 -3.49 -27.17 7.29
CA GLU A 33 -3.95 -25.78 7.15
C GLU A 33 -5.06 -25.42 8.16
N HIS A 34 -6.02 -26.33 8.40
CA HIS A 34 -7.10 -26.09 9.35
C HIS A 34 -6.57 -26.01 10.79
N LEU A 35 -5.64 -26.90 11.15
CA LEU A 35 -5.03 -26.91 12.48
C LEU A 35 -4.16 -25.67 12.70
N GLN A 36 -3.38 -25.28 11.69
CA GLN A 36 -2.51 -24.11 11.75
C GLN A 36 -3.32 -22.85 11.96
N GLU A 37 -4.40 -22.67 11.21
CA GLU A 37 -5.25 -21.50 11.35
C GLU A 37 -5.99 -21.48 12.69
N ALA A 38 -6.48 -22.63 13.18
CA ALA A 38 -7.07 -22.70 14.52
C ALA A 38 -6.09 -22.27 15.62
N LYS A 39 -4.81 -22.67 15.50
CA LYS A 39 -3.75 -22.23 16.41
C LYS A 39 -3.50 -20.73 16.32
N GLN A 40 -3.45 -20.16 15.11
CA GLN A 40 -3.27 -18.73 14.91
C GLN A 40 -4.42 -17.92 15.52
N LEU A 41 -5.67 -18.37 15.37
CA LEU A 41 -6.83 -17.72 15.99
C LEU A 41 -6.79 -17.79 17.53
N ALA A 42 -6.34 -18.91 18.10
CA ALA A 42 -6.16 -19.03 19.55
C ALA A 42 -5.02 -18.14 20.07
N GLU A 43 -3.93 -18.00 19.30
CA GLU A 43 -2.84 -17.07 19.59
C GLU A 43 -3.32 -15.62 19.53
N GLU A 44 -4.06 -15.27 18.47
CA GLU A 44 -4.64 -13.95 18.28
C GLU A 44 -5.50 -13.54 19.49
N MET A 45 -6.38 -14.43 19.96
CA MET A 45 -7.19 -14.15 21.15
C MET A 45 -6.34 -13.86 22.39
N ARG A 46 -5.28 -14.64 22.62
CA ARG A 46 -4.38 -14.44 23.77
C ARG A 46 -3.65 -13.10 23.70
N GLN A 47 -3.21 -12.72 22.50
CA GLN A 47 -2.52 -11.45 22.30
C GLN A 47 -3.45 -10.25 22.49
N ARG A 48 -4.71 -10.33 22.02
CA ARG A 48 -5.72 -9.30 22.28
C ARG A 48 -6.03 -9.17 23.76
N GLU A 49 -6.11 -10.28 24.50
CA GLU A 49 -6.29 -10.28 25.95
C GLU A 49 -5.10 -9.65 26.69
N ALA A 50 -3.88 -9.79 26.15
CA ALA A 50 -2.70 -9.11 26.70
C ALA A 50 -2.70 -7.59 26.46
N GLY A 51 -3.47 -7.11 25.47
CA GLY A 51 -3.64 -5.68 25.20
C GLY A 51 -2.36 -4.96 24.80
N LEU A 52 -1.41 -5.66 24.18
CA LEU A 52 -0.14 -5.07 23.75
C LEU A 52 -0.30 -4.33 22.43
N ASP A 53 0.32 -3.15 22.34
CA ASP A 53 0.17 -2.24 21.22
C ASP A 53 1.47 -2.07 20.41
N CYS A 54 1.34 -1.91 19.09
CA CYS A 54 2.46 -1.63 18.19
C CYS A 54 2.83 -0.14 18.22
N ALA A 55 3.90 0.18 18.93
CA ALA A 55 4.38 1.56 19.06
C ALA A 55 4.66 2.24 17.70
N VAL A 56 5.17 1.50 16.71
CA VAL A 56 5.43 2.06 15.37
C VAL A 56 4.13 2.51 14.70
N LEU A 57 3.11 1.65 14.70
CA LEU A 57 1.83 1.97 14.08
C LEU A 57 1.12 3.12 14.82
N SER A 58 1.19 3.14 16.14
CA SER A 58 0.65 4.25 16.95
C SER A 58 1.34 5.58 16.64
N THR A 59 2.64 5.55 16.37
CA THR A 59 3.39 6.75 15.95
C THR A 59 2.99 7.18 14.53
N MET A 60 2.82 6.24 13.59
CA MET A 60 2.35 6.52 12.24
C MET A 60 0.95 7.17 12.24
N GLU A 61 0.02 6.62 13.01
CA GLU A 61 -1.34 7.14 13.16
C GLU A 61 -1.34 8.56 13.77
N THR A 62 -0.51 8.77 14.80
CA THR A 62 -0.34 10.09 15.42
C THR A 62 0.18 11.11 14.40
N HIS A 63 1.23 10.77 13.65
CA HIS A 63 1.75 11.65 12.60
C HIS A 63 0.71 11.97 11.53
N LEU A 64 -0.05 10.98 11.05
CA LEU A 64 -1.10 11.21 10.05
C LEU A 64 -2.21 12.15 10.58
N ASN A 65 -2.48 12.11 11.89
CA ASN A 65 -3.44 12.99 12.52
C ASN A 65 -2.90 14.41 12.70
N GLU A 66 -1.62 14.57 13.03
CA GLU A 66 -0.99 15.88 13.26
C GLU A 66 -0.69 16.66 11.98
N THR A 67 -0.21 16.02 10.92
CA THR A 67 0.17 16.73 9.68
C THR A 67 -1.02 17.08 8.79
N GLY A 68 -2.17 16.42 8.96
CA GLY A 68 -3.37 16.62 8.15
C GLY A 68 -3.23 16.24 6.66
N SER A 69 -2.03 15.86 6.23
CA SER A 69 -1.66 15.44 4.88
C SER A 69 -1.30 13.96 4.83
N SER A 70 -0.80 13.47 3.69
CA SER A 70 -0.18 12.14 3.62
C SER A 70 1.02 12.02 4.57
N LEU A 71 1.30 10.78 5.00
CA LEU A 71 2.48 10.47 5.79
C LEU A 71 3.74 10.68 4.91
N PRO A 72 4.65 11.60 5.26
CA PRO A 72 5.90 11.73 4.52
C PRO A 72 6.71 10.43 4.66
N ASP A 73 7.05 9.82 3.52
CA ASP A 73 7.82 8.59 3.41
C ASP A 73 7.20 7.36 4.14
N ILE A 74 6.00 6.97 3.68
CA ILE A 74 5.34 5.74 4.14
C ILE A 74 6.22 4.48 3.99
N ASP A 75 7.05 4.42 2.96
CA ASP A 75 7.94 3.28 2.70
C ASP A 75 8.92 3.07 3.86
N THR A 76 9.48 4.14 4.43
CA THR A 76 10.37 4.06 5.59
C THR A 76 9.62 3.59 6.84
N TRP A 77 8.42 4.11 7.08
CA TRP A 77 7.59 3.68 8.21
C TRP A 77 7.20 2.21 8.12
N LEU A 78 6.79 1.74 6.93
CA LEU A 78 6.44 0.34 6.72
C LEU A 78 7.66 -0.59 6.83
N LYS A 79 8.85 -0.17 6.37
CA LYS A 79 10.10 -0.92 6.61
C LYS A 79 10.41 -1.05 8.10
N LEU A 80 10.22 0.02 8.87
CA LEU A 80 10.40 -0.02 10.32
C LEU A 80 9.37 -0.95 10.97
N HIS A 81 8.09 -0.84 10.57
CA HIS A 81 7.02 -1.73 11.04
C HIS A 81 7.35 -3.20 10.74
N CYS A 82 7.77 -3.51 9.51
CA CYS A 82 8.23 -4.85 9.12
C CYS A 82 9.34 -5.37 10.02
N ARG A 83 10.36 -4.55 10.33
CA ARG A 83 11.45 -4.95 11.23
C ARG A 83 10.97 -5.18 12.65
N ILE A 84 10.06 -4.36 13.16
CA ILE A 84 9.53 -4.53 14.53
C ILE A 84 8.63 -5.76 14.64
N THR A 85 7.94 -6.16 13.56
CA THR A 85 7.12 -7.39 13.55
C THR A 85 7.94 -8.67 13.73
N THR A 86 9.22 -8.68 13.35
CA THR A 86 10.11 -9.82 13.61
C THR A 86 10.72 -9.80 15.00
N LEU A 87 10.96 -8.61 15.56
CA LEU A 87 11.57 -8.45 16.88
C LEU A 87 10.57 -8.58 18.03
N THR A 88 9.31 -8.20 17.81
CA THR A 88 8.26 -8.12 18.84
C THR A 88 6.94 -8.66 18.31
N PRO A 89 6.84 -9.96 17.98
CA PRO A 89 5.69 -10.51 17.26
C PRO A 89 4.36 -10.39 18.03
N THR A 90 4.37 -10.28 19.35
CA THR A 90 3.17 -10.28 20.19
C THR A 90 2.41 -8.96 20.23
N THR A 91 2.94 -7.88 19.66
CA THR A 91 2.32 -6.53 19.71
C THR A 91 1.52 -6.19 18.45
N HIS A 92 1.37 -7.12 17.50
CA HIS A 92 0.88 -6.82 16.14
C HIS A 92 -0.49 -7.39 15.83
N VAL A 93 -1.20 -7.89 16.84
CA VAL A 93 -2.46 -8.61 16.64
C VAL A 93 -3.57 -7.72 16.06
N ASP A 94 -3.62 -6.45 16.46
CA ASP A 94 -4.60 -5.47 15.98
C ASP A 94 -4.09 -4.65 14.78
N CYS A 95 -2.81 -4.80 14.41
CA CYS A 95 -2.20 -4.05 13.30
C CYS A 95 -2.93 -4.23 11.96
N PRO A 96 -3.39 -5.43 11.54
CA PRO A 96 -4.09 -5.56 10.26
C PRO A 96 -5.34 -4.69 10.16
N GLU A 97 -6.15 -4.63 11.22
CA GLU A 97 -7.35 -3.79 11.23
C GLU A 97 -6.97 -2.31 11.29
N ARG A 98 -6.00 -1.96 12.13
CA ARG A 98 -5.52 -0.58 12.25
C ARG A 98 -4.95 -0.05 10.94
N LEU A 99 -4.23 -0.87 10.19
CA LEU A 99 -3.73 -0.53 8.86
C LEU A 99 -4.87 -0.31 7.84
N MET A 100 -5.99 -1.02 7.97
CA MET A 100 -7.20 -0.76 7.17
C MET A 100 -7.83 0.60 7.51
N THR A 101 -7.92 0.92 8.79
CA THR A 101 -8.40 2.24 9.25
C THR A 101 -7.43 3.34 8.82
N PHE A 102 -6.13 3.10 8.92
CA PHE A 102 -5.07 3.99 8.45
C PHE A 102 -5.17 4.22 6.94
N GLU A 103 -5.41 3.19 6.14
CA GLU A 103 -5.66 3.34 4.71
C GLU A 103 -6.89 4.21 4.41
N THR A 104 -7.99 4.01 5.13
CA THR A 104 -9.21 4.83 4.97
C THR A 104 -8.91 6.29 5.28
N ALA A 105 -8.21 6.53 6.39
CA ALA A 105 -7.76 7.86 6.80
C ALA A 105 -6.84 8.52 5.77
N MET A 106 -5.93 7.76 5.14
CA MET A 106 -5.09 8.23 4.05
C MET A 106 -5.91 8.58 2.80
N ARG A 107 -6.94 7.79 2.48
CA ARG A 107 -7.83 8.04 1.34
C ARG A 107 -8.57 9.36 1.49
N GLU A 108 -9.14 9.62 2.66
CA GLU A 108 -9.89 10.85 2.97
C GLU A 108 -9.02 12.11 2.86
N ARG A 109 -7.72 11.97 3.14
CA ARG A 109 -6.71 13.04 3.03
C ARG A 109 -6.07 13.16 1.65
N GLY A 110 -6.49 12.35 0.67
CA GLY A 110 -5.98 12.42 -0.70
C GLY A 110 -4.59 11.81 -0.90
N SER A 111 -4.12 10.93 0.00
CA SER A 111 -2.88 10.17 -0.22
C SER A 111 -2.94 9.36 -1.52
N SER A 112 -1.78 9.14 -2.14
CA SER A 112 -1.69 8.42 -3.41
C SER A 112 -2.23 6.99 -3.31
N ALA A 113 -2.75 6.46 -4.41
CA ALA A 113 -3.25 5.09 -4.45
C ALA A 113 -2.14 4.06 -4.14
N ARG A 114 -0.90 4.38 -4.52
CA ARG A 114 0.29 3.60 -4.19
C ARG A 114 0.47 3.47 -2.68
N ASP A 115 0.52 4.60 -1.96
CA ASP A 115 0.75 4.61 -0.51
C ASP A 115 -0.34 3.82 0.24
N ARG A 116 -1.60 4.01 -0.19
CA ARG A 116 -2.73 3.25 0.34
C ARG A 116 -2.60 1.75 0.13
N ILE A 117 -2.16 1.33 -1.05
CA ILE A 117 -1.93 -0.09 -1.35
C ILE A 117 -0.77 -0.65 -0.53
N GLU A 118 0.30 0.09 -0.30
CA GLU A 118 1.42 -0.38 0.53
C GLU A 118 0.98 -0.64 1.99
N ALA A 119 0.13 0.22 2.56
CA ALA A 119 -0.45 -0.05 3.89
C ALA A 119 -1.31 -1.33 3.91
N LEU A 120 -2.11 -1.57 2.87
CA LEU A 120 -2.94 -2.78 2.78
C LEU A 120 -2.11 -4.05 2.51
N LYS A 121 -1.03 -3.95 1.72
CA LYS A 121 -0.08 -5.05 1.54
C LYS A 121 0.59 -5.42 2.85
N GLU A 122 0.93 -4.43 3.68
CA GLU A 122 1.47 -4.70 5.00
C GLU A 122 0.43 -5.42 5.88
N ALA A 123 -0.83 -5.00 5.86
CA ALA A 123 -1.90 -5.70 6.56
C ALA A 123 -2.05 -7.16 6.06
N GLU A 124 -1.97 -7.39 4.75
CA GLU A 124 -2.04 -8.73 4.16
C GLU A 124 -0.85 -9.58 4.62
N ARG A 125 0.37 -9.04 4.57
CA ARG A 125 1.59 -9.70 5.04
C ARG A 125 1.44 -10.17 6.49
N LEU A 126 0.92 -9.32 7.37
CA LEU A 126 0.67 -9.68 8.77
C LEU A 126 -0.32 -10.83 8.91
N THR A 127 -1.45 -10.76 8.21
CA THR A 127 -2.47 -11.84 8.27
C THR A 127 -1.96 -13.15 7.66
N SER A 128 -1.05 -13.08 6.68
CA SER A 128 -0.38 -14.23 6.09
C SER A 128 0.70 -14.82 7.01
N LEU A 129 1.31 -14.01 7.88
CA LEU A 129 2.20 -14.47 8.95
C LEU A 129 1.45 -15.04 10.17
N GLY A 130 0.14 -14.84 10.25
CA GLY A 130 -0.70 -15.34 11.34
C GLY A 130 -1.05 -14.31 12.41
N PHE A 131 -0.78 -13.02 12.18
CA PHE A 131 -1.22 -11.94 13.07
C PHE A 131 -2.58 -11.41 12.63
N GLY A 132 -3.53 -11.30 13.56
CA GLY A 132 -4.87 -10.76 13.26
C GLY A 132 -5.59 -11.50 12.13
N VAL A 133 -5.49 -12.84 12.10
CA VAL A 133 -6.04 -13.69 11.03
C VAL A 133 -7.55 -13.50 10.85
N SER A 134 -8.26 -13.14 11.92
CA SER A 134 -9.68 -12.76 11.85
C SER A 134 -9.98 -11.64 10.85
N SER A 135 -9.06 -10.69 10.65
CA SER A 135 -9.18 -9.57 9.70
C SER A 135 -8.81 -9.94 8.26
N ARG A 136 -8.25 -11.13 8.00
CA ARG A 136 -7.69 -11.53 6.69
C ARG A 136 -8.67 -11.34 5.53
N LEU A 137 -9.91 -11.78 5.68
CA LEU A 137 -10.91 -11.67 4.61
C LEU A 137 -11.25 -10.20 4.32
N LYS A 138 -11.30 -9.36 5.35
CA LYS A 138 -11.56 -7.93 5.22
C LYS A 138 -10.43 -7.24 4.46
N VAL A 139 -9.18 -7.53 4.83
CA VAL A 139 -7.97 -7.01 4.17
C VAL A 139 -7.93 -7.41 2.69
N LEU A 140 -8.16 -8.68 2.37
CA LEU A 140 -8.15 -9.16 0.99
C LEU A 140 -9.26 -8.53 0.14
N ASN A 141 -10.47 -8.38 0.69
CA ASN A 141 -11.56 -7.71 -0.01
C ASN A 141 -11.21 -6.27 -0.37
N GLU A 142 -10.55 -5.55 0.55
CA GLU A 142 -10.18 -4.16 0.34
C GLU A 142 -9.03 -3.99 -0.64
N LEU A 143 -8.03 -4.87 -0.60
CA LEU A 143 -6.98 -4.94 -1.62
C LEU A 143 -7.56 -5.16 -3.02
N VAL A 144 -8.48 -6.13 -3.17
CA VAL A 144 -9.15 -6.39 -4.45
C VAL A 144 -9.94 -5.17 -4.91
N ARG A 145 -10.60 -4.47 -3.98
CA ARG A 145 -11.35 -3.24 -4.27
C ARG A 145 -10.42 -2.13 -4.80
N GLN A 146 -9.29 -1.87 -4.13
CA GLN A 146 -8.30 -0.86 -4.57
C GLN A 146 -7.71 -1.19 -5.95
N CYS A 147 -7.32 -2.44 -6.19
CA CYS A 147 -6.77 -2.85 -7.49
C CYS A 147 -7.76 -2.63 -8.64
N ARG A 148 -9.07 -2.82 -8.39
CA ARG A 148 -10.10 -2.53 -9.40
C ARG A 148 -10.25 -1.03 -9.66
N THR A 149 -10.21 -0.20 -8.62
CA THR A 149 -10.34 1.25 -8.76
C THR A 149 -9.20 1.84 -9.60
N ILE A 150 -7.96 1.40 -9.39
CA ILE A 150 -6.81 1.86 -10.21
C ILE A 150 -6.98 1.44 -11.68
N GLY A 151 -7.34 0.18 -11.93
CA GLY A 151 -7.57 -0.30 -13.30
C GLY A 151 -8.67 0.48 -14.03
N THR A 152 -9.66 1.02 -13.32
CA THR A 152 -10.70 1.88 -13.91
C THR A 152 -10.27 3.34 -14.10
N GLU A 153 -9.38 3.87 -13.25
CA GLU A 153 -8.82 5.22 -13.39
C GLU A 153 -7.87 5.30 -14.59
N ASP A 154 -7.02 4.29 -14.78
CA ASP A 154 -6.13 4.17 -15.93
C ASP A 154 -6.92 4.07 -17.25
N ALA A 155 -7.97 3.24 -17.28
CA ALA A 155 -8.84 3.11 -18.45
C ALA A 155 -9.62 4.39 -18.78
N SER A 156 -9.94 5.20 -17.77
CA SER A 156 -10.66 6.49 -17.95
C SER A 156 -9.73 7.60 -18.45
N GLN A 157 -8.44 7.57 -18.09
CA GLN A 157 -7.43 8.48 -18.62
C GLN A 157 -7.07 8.17 -20.09
N GLU A 158 -7.07 6.90 -20.50
CA GLU A 158 -6.87 6.52 -21.92
C GLU A 158 -8.07 6.87 -22.82
N ALA A 159 -9.28 6.99 -22.25
CA ALA A 159 -10.50 7.29 -23.00
C ALA A 159 -10.70 8.80 -23.31
N LEU A 160 -9.85 9.68 -22.78
CA LEU A 160 -9.89 11.12 -23.13
C LEU A 160 -9.10 11.34 -24.43
N PRO A 161 -9.74 11.83 -25.52
CA PRO A 161 -9.04 12.04 -26.78
C PRO A 161 -8.01 13.15 -26.61
N SER A 162 -6.74 12.79 -26.82
CA SER A 162 -5.62 13.71 -26.96
C SER A 162 -5.90 14.71 -28.09
N SER A 163 -6.42 15.89 -27.74
CA SER A 163 -6.53 17.01 -28.67
C SER A 163 -5.15 17.65 -28.85
N ARG A 164 -4.23 16.92 -29.48
CA ARG A 164 -2.98 17.47 -30.02
C ARG A 164 -3.08 17.44 -31.54
N VAL A 165 -3.80 18.42 -32.08
CA VAL A 165 -3.81 18.71 -33.53
C VAL A 165 -2.37 18.97 -33.97
N LYS A 166 -1.78 17.99 -34.64
CA LYS A 166 -0.53 18.16 -35.39
C LYS A 166 -0.89 18.86 -36.70
N ASN A 167 -0.75 20.18 -36.75
CA ASN A 167 -0.74 20.90 -38.01
C ASN A 167 0.59 20.63 -38.71
N TYR A 168 0.63 19.62 -39.57
CA TYR A 168 1.57 19.56 -40.68
C TYR A 168 0.95 20.33 -41.84
N HIS A 169 1.57 21.42 -42.26
CA HIS A 169 1.38 21.96 -43.61
C HIS A 169 2.73 21.99 -44.32
N THR A 170 2.83 21.05 -45.25
CA THR A 170 3.90 20.87 -46.22
C THR A 170 3.63 21.82 -47.38
N HIS A 171 4.56 22.71 -47.69
CA HIS A 171 4.60 23.37 -49.00
C HIS A 171 6.02 23.26 -49.57
N SER A 172 6.15 22.50 -50.67
CA SER A 172 7.29 22.53 -51.57
C SER A 172 6.96 23.43 -52.76
N THR A 173 7.91 24.28 -53.17
CA THR A 173 8.48 24.41 -54.55
C THR A 173 8.98 25.85 -54.84
N THR A 174 10.31 26.02 -54.84
CA THR A 174 11.19 26.66 -55.86
C THR A 174 10.94 28.10 -56.38
N LEU A 175 11.88 29.04 -56.10
CA LEU A 175 12.88 29.64 -57.06
C LEU A 175 13.59 30.88 -56.46
N MET A 176 14.93 30.81 -56.46
CA MET A 176 15.95 31.85 -56.73
C MET A 176 15.87 33.25 -56.06
N ILE A 177 16.93 33.62 -55.33
CA ILE A 177 17.92 34.66 -55.68
C ILE A 177 18.82 34.93 -54.45
N SER A 178 20.11 34.66 -54.60
CA SER A 178 21.24 35.15 -53.77
C SER A 178 21.35 36.69 -53.84
N PRO A 179 21.91 37.41 -52.84
CA PRO A 179 23.34 37.30 -52.53
C PRO A 179 23.78 37.46 -51.06
N GLU A 180 24.93 36.84 -50.80
CA GLU A 180 25.94 37.13 -49.76
C GLU A 180 26.43 38.61 -49.78
N PRO A 181 27.38 39.07 -48.90
CA PRO A 181 28.08 38.41 -47.78
C PRO A 181 28.21 39.29 -46.50
N LEU A 182 28.77 38.75 -45.41
CA LEU A 182 29.99 39.26 -44.73
C LEU A 182 30.26 38.56 -43.39
N VAL A 183 31.22 37.62 -43.43
CA VAL A 183 32.41 37.50 -42.56
C VAL A 183 32.30 38.09 -41.14
N SER A 184 32.40 37.25 -40.10
CA SER A 184 33.65 37.07 -39.34
C SER A 184 33.47 36.11 -38.14
N THR A 185 34.13 34.96 -38.19
CA THR A 185 34.71 34.28 -37.00
C THR A 185 36.13 34.83 -36.78
N PRO A 186 36.94 34.45 -35.75
CA PRO A 186 36.75 33.59 -34.56
C PRO A 186 37.19 34.38 -33.27
N GLN A 187 37.26 33.87 -32.02
CA GLN A 187 38.12 32.83 -31.41
C GLN A 187 37.91 32.87 -29.85
N PRO A 188 38.59 32.07 -28.98
CA PRO A 188 38.01 31.42 -27.80
C PRO A 188 38.65 31.79 -26.44
N SER A 189 38.04 31.28 -25.35
CA SER A 189 38.55 30.90 -23.99
C SER A 189 39.51 31.84 -23.21
N PRO A 190 39.44 31.86 -21.86
CA PRO A 190 40.30 30.92 -21.13
C PRO A 190 39.73 30.34 -19.83
N SER A 191 40.28 29.16 -19.53
CA SER A 191 40.19 28.37 -18.31
C SER A 191 40.65 29.12 -17.05
N MET A 192 40.02 28.82 -15.91
CA MET A 192 40.59 29.04 -14.58
C MET A 192 40.58 27.73 -13.77
N LEU A 193 41.75 27.38 -13.24
CA LEU A 193 42.05 26.24 -12.38
C LEU A 193 41.23 26.24 -11.07
N PRO A 194 41.03 25.09 -10.41
CA PRO A 194 40.69 25.03 -8.99
C PRO A 194 41.95 24.96 -8.11
N PRO A 195 41.86 25.35 -6.82
CA PRO A 195 43.00 25.40 -5.91
C PRO A 195 43.27 24.07 -5.17
N SER A 196 44.56 23.91 -4.86
CA SER A 196 45.27 23.11 -3.84
C SER A 196 44.67 21.80 -3.32
#